data_AF-A0A1J5P5X9-F1
#
_entry.id   AF-A0A1J5P5X9-F1
#
_cell.length_a   1.000
_cell.length_b   1.000
_cell.length_c   1.000
_cell.angle_alpha   90.00
_cell.angle_beta   90.00
_cell.angle_gamma   90.00
#
_symmetry.space_group_name_H-M   'P 1'
#
loop_
_entity.id
_entity.type
_entity.pdbx_description
1 polymer ?
#
loop_
_entity_poly.entity_id
_entity_poly.type
_entity_poly.pdbx_seq_one_letter_code
_entity_poly.pdbx_strand_id
1 'polypeptide(L)'
;MQIITDLGYRIAGFSINADQGASLSAEGTARRYHGASDGDVLISHINQPNRAAGAGVVRGVLALKARGVRFVKLSDPTLTIAPIG
;
A
#
# COMPACT_ATOMS: atom_id res chain seq x y z
N MET A 1 -5.22 -3.61 22.03
CA MET A 1 -6.40 -3.25 21.21
C MET A 1 -7.28 -2.26 21.93
N GLN A 2 -7.68 -2.55 23.18
CA GLN A 2 -8.63 -1.75 23.97
C GLN A 2 -8.30 -0.24 24.05
N ILE A 3 -7.05 0.14 24.38
CA ILE A 3 -6.67 1.56 24.47
C ILE A 3 -6.87 2.31 23.13
N ILE A 4 -6.54 1.68 22.00
CA ILE A 4 -6.66 2.31 20.68
C ILE A 4 -8.14 2.51 20.32
N THR A 5 -8.98 1.51 20.59
CA THR A 5 -10.41 1.57 20.32
C THR A 5 -11.13 2.54 21.27
N ASP A 6 -10.74 2.58 22.54
CA ASP A 6 -11.32 3.50 23.53
C ASP A 6 -11.02 4.97 23.20
N LEU A 7 -9.89 5.23 22.55
CA LEU A 7 -9.53 6.56 22.00
C LEU A 7 -10.23 6.87 20.66
N GLY A 8 -11.11 5.98 20.17
CA GLY A 8 -11.86 6.16 18.93
C GLY A 8 -11.07 5.89 17.65
N TYR A 9 -9.86 5.34 17.74
CA TYR A 9 -9.05 5.00 16.58
C TYR A 9 -9.38 3.62 16.02
N ARG A 10 -9.20 3.47 14.71
CA ARG A 10 -9.24 2.19 14.00
C ARG A 10 -7.85 1.86 13.49
N ILE A 11 -7.42 0.61 13.67
CA ILE A 11 -6.13 0.15 13.15
C ILE A 11 -6.30 -0.30 11.71
N ALA A 12 -5.53 0.29 10.81
CA ALA A 12 -5.39 -0.22 9.44
C ALA A 12 -4.23 -1.21 9.37
N GLY A 13 -4.41 -2.26 8.56
CA GLY A 13 -3.34 -3.17 8.15
C GLY A 13 -2.90 -2.90 6.71
N PHE A 14 -2.06 -3.79 6.19
CA PHE A 14 -1.74 -3.88 4.76
C PHE A 14 -1.83 -5.34 4.32
N SER A 15 -2.17 -5.58 3.06
CA SER A 15 -2.18 -6.91 2.44
C SER A 15 -0.91 -7.19 1.63
N ILE A 16 -0.26 -6.14 1.11
CA ILE A 16 0.95 -6.26 0.30
C ILE A 16 2.06 -5.36 0.86
N ASN A 17 3.15 -5.98 1.33
CA ASN A 17 4.41 -5.28 1.54
C ASN A 17 5.10 -5.10 0.18
N ALA A 18 4.95 -3.91 -0.41
CA ALA A 18 5.25 -3.69 -1.82
C ALA A 18 6.74 -3.39 -2.09
N ASP A 19 7.49 -2.95 -1.09
CA ASP A 19 8.89 -2.54 -1.23
C ASP A 19 9.87 -3.23 -0.26
N GLN A 20 9.35 -4.04 0.67
CA GLN A 20 10.12 -4.72 1.72
C GLN A 20 11.00 -3.76 2.53
N GLY A 21 10.45 -2.62 2.94
CA GLY A 21 11.22 -1.64 3.71
C GLY A 21 12.31 -0.97 2.87
N ALA A 22 11.96 -0.53 1.66
CA ALA A 22 12.85 0.06 0.66
C ALA A 22 14.03 -0.83 0.19
N SER A 23 13.96 -2.14 0.39
CA SER A 23 15.04 -3.08 0.06
C SER A 23 14.94 -3.68 -1.35
N LEU A 24 13.75 -3.69 -1.95
CA LEU A 24 13.56 -4.23 -3.30
C LEU A 24 14.19 -3.36 -4.39
N SER A 25 14.48 -4.00 -5.53
CA SER A 25 14.78 -3.30 -6.78
C SER A 25 13.53 -2.59 -7.32
N ALA A 26 13.72 -1.62 -8.22
CA ALA A 26 12.61 -0.93 -8.86
C ALA A 26 11.65 -1.90 -9.58
N GLU A 27 12.18 -2.94 -10.24
CA GLU A 27 11.38 -3.96 -10.91
C GLU A 27 10.63 -4.86 -9.91
N GLY A 28 11.31 -5.30 -8.83
CA GLY A 28 10.69 -6.11 -7.79
C GLY A 28 9.52 -5.39 -7.11
N THR A 29 9.70 -4.10 -6.80
CA THR A 29 8.62 -3.25 -6.27
C THR A 29 7.48 -3.12 -7.27
N ALA A 30 7.76 -2.76 -8.53
CA ALA A 30 6.72 -2.61 -9.54
C ALA A 30 5.93 -3.91 -9.79
N ARG A 31 6.60 -5.07 -9.74
CA ARG A 31 5.95 -6.38 -9.86
C ARG A 31 4.98 -6.67 -8.72
N ARG A 32 5.29 -6.23 -7.49
CA ARG A 32 4.36 -6.37 -6.36
C ARG A 32 3.14 -5.47 -6.51
N TYR A 33 3.32 -4.25 -7.00
CA TYR A 33 2.20 -3.37 -7.36
C TYR A 33 1.28 -4.01 -8.42
N HIS A 34 1.84 -4.69 -9.43
CA HIS A 34 1.06 -5.36 -10.47
C HIS A 34 0.08 -6.41 -9.91
N GLY A 35 0.48 -7.11 -8.84
CA GLY A 35 -0.33 -8.13 -8.19
C GLY A 35 -1.49 -7.60 -7.33
N ALA A 36 -1.60 -6.28 -7.17
CA ALA A 36 -2.67 -5.67 -6.37
C ALA A 36 -4.05 -5.87 -7.03
N SER A 37 -5.03 -6.21 -6.20
CA SER A 37 -6.45 -6.37 -6.51
C SER A 37 -7.28 -5.28 -5.83
N ASP A 38 -8.57 -5.20 -6.17
CA ASP A 38 -9.49 -4.28 -5.49
C ASP A 38 -9.56 -4.58 -3.99
N GLY A 39 -9.57 -3.53 -3.16
CA GLY A 39 -9.53 -3.65 -1.70
C GLY A 39 -8.15 -3.89 -1.07
N ASP A 40 -7.10 -4.12 -1.86
CA ASP A 40 -5.75 -4.27 -1.31
C ASP A 40 -5.21 -2.97 -0.70
N VAL A 41 -4.47 -3.10 0.39
CA VAL A 41 -3.72 -2.01 1.00
C VAL A 41 -2.22 -2.32 0.84
N LEU A 42 -1.54 -1.49 0.06
CA LEU A 42 -0.11 -1.59 -0.19
C LEU A 42 0.64 -0.71 0.81
N ILE A 43 1.67 -1.26 1.46
CA ILE A 43 2.61 -0.48 2.26
C ILE A 43 3.93 -0.30 1.50
N SER A 44 4.48 0.92 1.53
CA SER A 44 5.76 1.28 0.93
C SER A 44 6.44 2.38 1.73
N HIS A 45 7.77 2.38 1.72
CA HIS A 45 8.61 3.21 2.57
C HIS A 45 9.42 4.19 1.72
N ILE A 46 9.27 5.48 2.01
CA ILE A 46 10.00 6.59 1.36
C ILE A 46 11.06 7.20 2.28
N ASN A 47 11.35 6.57 3.41
CA ASN A 47 12.37 6.99 4.38
C ASN A 47 13.80 6.86 3.84
N GLN A 48 13.98 6.23 2.68
CA GLN A 48 15.25 6.07 1.98
C GLN A 48 15.09 6.50 0.51
N PRO A 49 14.92 7.81 0.24
CA PRO A 49 14.46 8.32 -1.06
C PRO A 49 15.40 8.00 -2.23
N ASN A 50 16.68 7.74 -1.96
CA ASN A 50 17.68 7.39 -2.97
C ASN A 50 17.74 5.89 -3.30
N ARG A 51 16.93 5.04 -2.66
CA ARG A 51 16.89 3.60 -2.95
C ARG A 51 16.07 3.31 -4.20
N ALA A 52 16.46 2.27 -4.92
CA ALA A 52 15.83 1.85 -6.18
C ALA A 52 14.32 1.55 -6.04
N ALA A 53 13.87 1.12 -4.85
CA ALA A 53 12.46 0.88 -4.55
C ALA A 53 11.56 2.09 -4.84
N GLY A 54 12.03 3.32 -4.61
CA GLY A 54 11.26 4.54 -4.87
C GLY A 54 10.86 4.68 -6.35
N ALA A 55 11.76 4.36 -7.28
CA ALA A 55 11.44 4.35 -8.70
C ALA A 55 10.41 3.25 -9.04
N GLY A 56 10.45 2.12 -8.33
CA GLY A 56 9.46 1.06 -8.46
C GLY A 56 8.08 1.45 -7.96
N VAL A 57 7.99 2.19 -6.85
CA VAL A 57 6.73 2.77 -6.33
C VAL A 57 6.10 3.67 -7.38
N VAL A 58 6.87 4.59 -7.96
CA VAL A 58 6.38 5.50 -9.01
C VAL A 58 5.83 4.71 -10.20
N ARG A 59 6.60 3.74 -10.71
CA ARG A 59 6.16 2.88 -11.83
C ARG A 59 4.89 2.11 -11.50
N GLY A 60 4.82 1.52 -10.31
CA GLY A 60 3.66 0.75 -9.83
C GLY A 60 2.39 1.60 -9.72
N VAL A 61 2.48 2.79 -9.12
CA VAL A 61 1.35 3.72 -9.01
C VAL A 61 0.85 4.15 -10.39
N LEU A 62 1.75 4.49 -11.31
CA LEU A 62 1.38 4.88 -12.67
C LEU A 62 0.71 3.73 -13.44
N ALA A 63 1.23 2.51 -13.30
CA ALA A 63 0.65 1.32 -13.94
C ALA A 63 -0.76 1.01 -13.43
N LEU A 64 -0.99 1.10 -12.11
CA LEU A 64 -2.33 0.90 -11.53
C LEU A 64 -3.32 1.97 -12.01
N LYS A 65 -2.90 3.24 -12.07
CA LYS A 65 -3.71 4.33 -12.64
C LYS A 65 -4.06 4.07 -14.10
N ALA A 66 -3.10 3.63 -14.91
CA ALA A 66 -3.33 3.29 -16.31
C ALA A 66 -4.32 2.11 -16.47
N ARG A 67 -4.35 1.19 -15.50
CA ARG A 67 -5.31 0.07 -15.43
C ARG A 67 -6.71 0.49 -14.93
N GLY A 68 -6.92 1.76 -14.61
CA GLY A 68 -8.20 2.30 -14.13
C GLY A 68 -8.42 2.18 -12.62
N VAL A 69 -7.40 1.81 -11.84
CA VAL A 69 -7.50 1.73 -10.38
C VAL A 69 -7.66 3.13 -9.78
N ARG A 70 -8.61 3.28 -8.87
CA ARG A 70 -8.78 4.48 -8.05
C ARG A 70 -8.16 4.24 -6.67
N PHE A 71 -7.27 5.13 -6.26
CA PHE A 71 -6.74 5.12 -4.90
C PHE A 71 -7.71 5.89 -4.00
N VAL A 72 -8.07 5.27 -2.88
CA VAL A 72 -8.90 5.90 -1.83
C VAL A 72 -8.10 6.01 -0.54
N LYS A 73 -8.58 6.84 0.38
CA LYS A 73 -7.97 6.96 1.70
C LYS A 73 -8.50 5.85 2.61
N LEU A 74 -7.69 5.40 3.56
CA LEU A 74 -8.13 4.45 4.59
C LEU A 74 -9.24 5.01 5.49
N SER A 75 -9.37 6.33 5.55
CA SER A 75 -10.45 7.03 6.27
C SER A 75 -11.73 7.17 5.45
N ASP A 76 -11.77 6.73 4.20
CA ASP A 76 -12.96 6.83 3.36
C ASP A 76 -14.10 5.99 3.99
N PRO A 77 -15.27 6.58 4.26
CA PRO A 77 -16.38 5.89 4.92
C PRO A 77 -16.99 4.77 4.07
N THR A 78 -16.73 4.77 2.75
CA THR A 78 -17.19 3.73 1.81
C THR A 78 -16.20 2.58 1.67
N LEU A 79 -15.01 2.68 2.27
CA LEU A 79 -13.99 1.64 2.20
C LEU A 79 -14.37 0.45 3.08
N THR A 80 -14.67 -0.68 2.45
CA THR A 80 -14.74 -1.98 3.13
C THR A 80 -13.34 -2.58 3.15
N ILE A 81 -12.66 -2.49 4.29
CA ILE A 81 -11.38 -3.20 4.48
C ILE A 81 -11.72 -4.66 4.74
N ALA A 82 -11.22 -5.57 3.91
CA ALA A 82 -11.33 -7.00 4.16
C ALA A 82 -10.73 -7.33 5.54
N PRO A 83 -11.35 -8.22 6.35
CA PRO A 83 -10.79 -8.61 7.63
C PRO A 83 -9.36 -9.11 7.45
N ILE A 84 -8.45 -8.57 8.26
CA ILE A 84 -7.14 -9.17 8.49
C ILE A 84 -7.39 -10.50 9.20
N GLY A 85 -7.19 -11.60 8.47
CA GLY A 85 -7.21 -12.97 9.02
C GLY A 85 -6.01 -13.25 9.93
#